data_AF-A0A1W9PX26-F1
#
_entry.id   AF-A0A1W9PX26-F1
#
_cell.length_a   1.000
_cell.length_b   1.000
_cell.length_c   1.000
_cell.angle_alpha   90.00
_cell.angle_beta   90.00
_cell.angle_gamma   90.00
#
_symmetry.space_group_name_H-M   'P 1'
#
loop_
_entity.id
_entity.type
_entity.pdbx_description
1 polymer ?
#
loop_
_entity_poly.entity_id
_entity_poly.type
_entity_poly.pdbx_seq_one_letter_code
_entity_poly.pdbx_strand_id
1 'polypeptide(L)'
;GVHEVIRYLFSFARTIGATPQNWLANGLALLIVGIPLWIVVWRIIQRSLQHFSERTALLRQIILFLISLFSAVGILVPLLALPLGGVWAYYSRALYQTFNAEPFLKRGDLFRKLYYYILSALGLIATLIGLQMLFAFIIDLSLRSTALWGGLLRERLAAALASLVVGLPIWLSAWKLMLADVAEKGEAGERARRSLVRKTYLYIALFVGVIGAMISSGYASFILFKALLGQVEPDLLAEVLTSLSQLLIFGGLLAYHLSLLRSDKKMAQRFLSDLHAQFPVLILTTQNGAFASQAVTTFQREMPSLPLAVHAIENGVPDETMSQARAVIIPGDIVAEPNDAIRVWLKNFSGQRLAIPTSAKNWHWLFGSGRGHLAMIKRTVKILYFFGVLFSIELLFSLVSFLMSLIFD
;
A
#
# COMPACT_ATOMS: atom_id res chain seq x y z
N GLY A 1 -19.89 -27.91 4.25
CA GLY A 1 -19.92 -29.16 5.03
C GLY A 1 -21.11 -29.16 5.98
N VAL A 2 -20.89 -28.83 7.26
CA VAL A 2 -21.91 -28.87 8.33
C VAL A 2 -23.19 -28.09 7.97
N HIS A 3 -23.05 -26.87 7.43
CA HIS A 3 -24.20 -26.04 7.03
C HIS A 3 -25.13 -26.75 6.03
N GLU A 4 -24.59 -27.41 5.00
CA GLU A 4 -25.37 -28.12 3.97
C GLU A 4 -26.09 -29.35 4.54
N VAL A 5 -25.44 -30.07 5.46
CA VAL A 5 -26.05 -31.22 6.16
C VAL A 5 -27.18 -30.77 7.09
N ILE A 6 -26.97 -29.68 7.84
CA ILE A 6 -28.00 -29.08 8.70
C ILE A 6 -29.18 -28.58 7.86
N ARG A 7 -28.89 -27.90 6.73
CA ARG A 7 -29.90 -27.42 5.80
C ARG A 7 -30.72 -28.58 5.23
N TYR A 8 -30.08 -29.69 4.86
CA TYR A 8 -30.78 -30.91 4.46
C TYR A 8 -31.69 -31.44 5.57
N LEU A 9 -31.18 -31.60 6.80
CA LEU A 9 -31.94 -32.12 7.95
C LEU A 9 -33.18 -31.28 8.28
N PHE A 10 -33.05 -29.95 8.29
CA PHE A 10 -34.19 -29.05 8.54
C PHE A 10 -35.18 -28.99 7.37
N SER A 11 -34.73 -29.19 6.12
CA SER A 11 -35.61 -29.30 4.95
C SER A 11 -36.38 -30.62 4.91
N PHE A 12 -35.74 -31.70 5.35
CA PHE A 12 -36.34 -33.03 5.49
C PHE A 12 -37.46 -33.03 6.53
N ALA A 13 -37.28 -32.31 7.64
CA ALA A 13 -38.28 -32.15 8.69
C ALA A 13 -39.50 -31.31 8.28
N ARG A 14 -39.40 -30.45 7.25
CA ARG A 14 -40.49 -29.54 6.82
C ARG A 14 -41.29 -30.02 5.62
N THR A 15 -40.72 -30.87 4.76
CA THR A 15 -41.37 -31.30 3.50
C THR A 15 -41.03 -32.76 3.20
N ILE A 16 -41.99 -33.67 3.43
CA ILE A 16 -41.88 -35.07 3.02
C ILE A 16 -42.12 -35.10 1.50
N GLY A 17 -41.05 -35.28 0.71
CA GLY A 17 -41.16 -35.65 -0.72
C GLY A 17 -40.31 -34.88 -1.73
N ALA A 18 -39.62 -33.80 -1.36
CA ALA A 18 -38.82 -33.02 -2.32
C ALA A 18 -37.54 -32.40 -1.70
N THR A 19 -36.73 -33.19 -0.99
CA THR A 19 -35.42 -32.71 -0.52
C THR A 19 -34.34 -32.90 -1.57
N PRO A 20 -33.56 -31.87 -1.91
CA PRO A 20 -32.44 -31.99 -2.85
C PRO A 20 -31.33 -32.87 -2.24
N GLN A 21 -31.23 -34.12 -2.70
CA GLN A 21 -30.21 -35.09 -2.26
C GLN A 21 -28.77 -34.59 -2.48
N ASN A 22 -28.59 -33.65 -3.41
CA ASN A 22 -27.31 -32.99 -3.69
C ASN A 22 -26.77 -32.16 -2.51
N TRP A 23 -27.62 -31.61 -1.63
CA TRP A 23 -27.15 -30.88 -0.43
C TRP A 23 -26.49 -31.80 0.59
N LEU A 24 -27.08 -32.98 0.80
CA LEU A 24 -26.49 -34.00 1.67
C LEU A 24 -25.18 -34.52 1.07
N ALA A 25 -25.17 -34.85 -0.23
CA ALA A 25 -23.99 -35.35 -0.92
C ALA A 25 -22.82 -34.35 -0.91
N ASN A 26 -23.07 -33.09 -1.24
CA ASN A 26 -22.06 -32.03 -1.17
C ASN A 26 -21.62 -31.74 0.27
N GLY A 27 -22.56 -31.75 1.21
CA GLY A 27 -22.30 -31.57 2.62
C GLY A 27 -21.35 -32.63 3.17
N LEU A 28 -21.62 -33.91 2.86
CA LEU A 28 -20.80 -35.06 3.23
C LEU A 28 -19.44 -35.05 2.52
N ALA A 29 -19.39 -34.79 1.21
CA ALA A 29 -18.14 -34.71 0.46
C ALA A 29 -17.20 -33.65 1.04
N LEU A 30 -17.74 -32.47 1.37
CA LEU A 30 -16.96 -31.40 2.01
C LEU A 30 -16.52 -31.75 3.44
N LEU A 31 -17.29 -32.55 4.18
CA LEU A 31 -16.88 -33.00 5.52
C LEU A 31 -15.81 -34.08 5.46
N ILE A 32 -15.94 -35.04 4.54
CA ILE A 32 -14.97 -36.13 4.35
C ILE A 32 -13.59 -35.58 3.96
N VAL A 33 -13.55 -34.53 3.13
CA VAL A 33 -12.30 -33.88 2.73
C VAL A 33 -11.84 -32.83 3.76
N GLY A 34 -12.79 -32.07 4.32
CA GLY A 34 -12.48 -30.96 5.23
C GLY A 34 -12.00 -31.39 6.61
N ILE A 35 -12.56 -32.47 7.19
CA ILE A 35 -12.20 -32.93 8.53
C ILE A 35 -10.73 -33.39 8.62
N PRO A 36 -10.22 -34.25 7.71
CA PRO A 36 -8.81 -34.67 7.74
C PRO A 36 -7.84 -33.49 7.56
N LEU A 37 -8.14 -32.60 6.61
CA LEU A 37 -7.33 -31.41 6.35
C LEU A 37 -7.28 -30.51 7.59
N TRP A 38 -8.42 -30.28 8.23
CA TRP A 38 -8.51 -29.50 9.47
C TRP A 38 -7.72 -30.15 10.61
N ILE A 39 -7.82 -31.46 10.81
CA ILE A 39 -7.07 -32.17 11.85
C ILE A 39 -5.56 -32.04 11.64
N VAL A 40 -5.09 -32.14 10.39
CA VAL A 40 -3.66 -32.00 10.05
C VAL A 40 -3.18 -30.58 10.36
N VAL A 41 -3.89 -29.57 9.87
CA VAL A 41 -3.56 -28.15 10.13
C VAL A 41 -3.61 -27.84 11.62
N TRP A 42 -4.64 -28.34 12.33
CA TRP A 42 -4.78 -28.17 13.78
C TRP A 42 -3.63 -28.80 14.55
N ARG A 43 -3.20 -30.02 14.20
CA ARG A 43 -2.03 -30.68 14.82
C ARG A 43 -0.74 -29.92 14.58
N ILE A 44 -0.55 -29.35 13.38
CA ILE A 44 0.63 -28.53 13.06
C ILE A 44 0.66 -27.28 13.94
N ILE A 45 -0.49 -26.60 14.08
CA ILE A 45 -0.63 -25.43 14.95
C ILE A 45 -0.40 -25.81 16.42
N GLN A 46 -0.95 -26.93 16.90
CA GLN A 46 -0.76 -27.39 18.27
C GLN A 46 0.71 -27.73 18.59
N ARG A 47 1.43 -28.30 17.61
CA ARG A 47 2.87 -28.57 17.76
C ARG A 47 3.70 -27.30 17.82
N SER A 48 3.34 -26.24 17.09
CA SER A 48 4.05 -24.95 17.17
C SER A 48 3.80 -24.21 18.49
N LEU A 49 2.70 -24.50 19.20
CA LEU A 49 2.39 -23.91 20.51
C LEU A 49 3.30 -24.39 21.67
N GLN A 50 4.08 -25.46 21.48
CA GLN A 50 4.93 -26.03 22.53
C GLN A 50 6.33 -25.40 22.62
N HIS A 51 6.74 -24.55 21.66
CA HIS A 51 8.00 -23.81 21.73
C HIS A 51 7.84 -22.49 22.50
N PHE A 52 8.58 -22.35 23.61
CA PHE A 52 8.49 -21.23 24.55
C PHE A 52 8.92 -19.87 23.93
N SER A 53 9.73 -19.89 22.87
CA SER A 53 10.22 -18.69 22.17
C SER A 53 9.20 -17.97 21.28
N GLU A 54 8.05 -18.60 20.95
CA GLU A 54 7.02 -17.98 20.12
C GLU A 54 5.86 -17.37 20.93
N ARG A 55 5.90 -17.43 22.27
CA ARG A 55 4.79 -16.96 23.13
C ARG A 55 4.54 -15.45 23.06
N THR A 56 5.50 -14.64 22.60
CA THR A 56 5.42 -13.17 22.52
C THR A 56 5.15 -12.61 21.11
N ALA A 57 5.00 -13.46 20.09
CA ALA A 57 4.80 -13.00 18.72
C ALA A 57 3.35 -12.50 18.51
N LEU A 58 3.17 -11.16 18.52
CA LEU A 58 1.92 -10.45 18.20
C LEU A 58 1.24 -10.96 16.91
N LEU A 59 2.03 -11.41 15.94
CA LEU A 59 1.55 -11.95 14.67
C LEU A 59 0.64 -13.18 14.85
N ARG A 60 0.95 -14.04 15.83
CA ARG A 60 0.19 -15.26 16.13
C ARG A 60 -1.19 -14.95 16.72
N GLN A 61 -1.25 -14.02 17.67
CA GLN A 61 -2.52 -13.61 18.26
C GLN A 61 -3.42 -12.93 17.22
N ILE A 62 -2.85 -12.13 16.32
CA ILE A 62 -3.58 -11.51 15.20
C ILE A 62 -4.11 -12.56 14.23
N ILE A 63 -3.30 -13.55 13.85
CA ILE A 63 -3.73 -14.60 12.91
C ILE A 63 -4.80 -15.49 13.53
N LEU A 64 -4.64 -15.94 14.78
CA LEU A 64 -5.66 -16.76 15.46
C LEU A 64 -6.95 -15.97 15.72
N PHE A 65 -6.85 -14.67 16.02
CA PHE A 65 -8.00 -13.79 16.11
C PHE A 65 -8.71 -13.65 14.76
N LEU A 66 -7.96 -13.41 13.68
CA LEU A 66 -8.54 -13.30 12.34
C LEU A 66 -9.20 -14.61 11.90
N ILE A 67 -8.61 -15.78 12.17
CA ILE A 67 -9.18 -17.10 11.84
C ILE A 67 -10.45 -17.37 12.66
N SER A 68 -10.43 -17.06 13.97
CA SER A 68 -11.60 -17.18 14.86
C SER A 68 -12.72 -16.24 14.43
N LEU A 69 -12.37 -14.99 14.08
CA LEU A 69 -13.31 -13.98 13.60
C LEU A 69 -13.94 -14.41 12.27
N PHE A 70 -13.15 -14.90 11.31
CA PHE A 70 -13.66 -15.37 10.02
C PHE A 70 -14.59 -16.58 10.18
N SER A 71 -14.28 -17.47 11.13
CA SER A 71 -15.08 -18.66 11.45
C SER A 71 -16.41 -18.30 12.15
N ALA A 72 -16.39 -17.30 13.04
CA ALA A 72 -17.58 -16.80 13.72
C ALA A 72 -18.51 -16.02 12.76
N VAL A 73 -17.94 -15.25 11.83
CA VAL A 73 -18.68 -14.47 10.82
C VAL A 73 -19.41 -15.39 9.83
N GLY A 74 -18.87 -16.57 9.50
CA GLY A 74 -19.55 -17.51 8.58
C GLY A 74 -20.82 -18.18 9.14
N ILE A 75 -21.01 -18.22 10.46
CA ILE A 75 -22.08 -18.99 11.11
C ILE A 75 -23.17 -18.10 11.75
N LEU A 76 -22.84 -16.88 12.19
CA LEU A 76 -23.74 -16.06 13.02
C LEU A 76 -24.38 -14.84 12.32
N VAL A 77 -24.01 -14.54 11.08
CA VAL A 77 -24.36 -13.26 10.41
C VAL A 77 -25.86 -12.99 10.21
N PRO A 78 -26.74 -13.95 9.90
CA PRO A 78 -28.14 -13.61 9.66
C PRO A 78 -28.91 -13.21 10.93
N LEU A 79 -28.54 -13.71 12.12
CA LEU A 79 -29.31 -13.52 13.36
C LEU A 79 -28.71 -12.47 14.31
N LEU A 80 -27.43 -12.14 14.17
CA LEU A 80 -26.71 -11.29 15.13
C LEU A 80 -26.17 -9.99 14.54
N ALA A 81 -26.48 -9.66 13.28
CA ALA A 81 -26.01 -8.43 12.64
C ALA A 81 -26.35 -7.15 13.42
N LEU A 82 -27.55 -7.08 14.02
CA LEU A 82 -27.98 -5.93 14.83
C LEU A 82 -27.22 -5.81 16.17
N PRO A 83 -27.20 -6.84 17.05
CA PRO A 83 -26.46 -6.75 18.31
C PRO A 83 -24.94 -6.65 18.10
N LEU A 84 -24.36 -7.37 17.12
CA LEU A 84 -22.93 -7.26 16.79
C LEU A 84 -22.60 -5.89 16.21
N GLY A 85 -23.47 -5.31 15.39
CA GLY A 85 -23.33 -3.93 14.91
C GLY A 85 -23.34 -2.92 16.05
N GLY A 86 -24.23 -3.09 17.03
CA GLY A 86 -24.28 -2.25 18.24
C GLY A 86 -23.03 -2.37 19.12
N VAL A 87 -22.58 -3.60 19.37
CA VAL A 87 -21.34 -3.89 20.10
C VAL A 87 -20.14 -3.29 19.36
N TRP A 88 -20.06 -3.52 18.04
CA TRP A 88 -19.00 -2.94 17.21
C TRP A 88 -19.03 -1.40 17.24
N ALA A 89 -20.20 -0.76 17.17
CA ALA A 89 -20.31 0.69 17.24
C ALA A 89 -19.85 1.23 18.61
N TYR A 90 -20.18 0.56 19.71
CA TYR A 90 -19.73 0.91 21.05
C TYR A 90 -18.20 0.79 21.19
N TYR A 91 -17.64 -0.38 20.84
CA TYR A 91 -16.20 -0.60 20.93
C TYR A 91 -15.41 0.24 19.93
N SER A 92 -15.97 0.50 18.75
CA SER A 92 -15.40 1.43 17.77
C SER A 92 -15.31 2.83 18.38
N ARG A 93 -16.40 3.38 18.93
CA ARG A 93 -16.35 4.68 19.62
C ARG A 93 -15.36 4.71 20.79
N ALA A 94 -15.31 3.65 21.59
CA ALA A 94 -14.35 3.54 22.69
C ALA A 94 -12.88 3.51 22.21
N LEU A 95 -12.61 2.81 21.11
CA LEU A 95 -11.29 2.79 20.47
C LEU A 95 -10.91 4.16 19.88
N TYR A 96 -11.86 4.88 19.29
CA TYR A 96 -11.61 6.24 18.78
C TYR A 96 -11.27 7.21 19.89
N GLN A 97 -11.97 7.13 21.02
CA GLN A 97 -11.71 7.98 22.17
C GLN A 97 -10.32 7.71 22.78
N THR A 98 -9.92 6.44 22.87
CA THR A 98 -8.58 6.07 23.38
C THR A 98 -7.46 6.45 22.41
N PHE A 99 -7.67 6.38 21.09
CA PHE A 99 -6.68 6.85 20.12
C PHE A 99 -6.49 8.38 20.10
N ASN A 100 -7.51 9.15 20.44
CA ASN A 100 -7.44 10.61 20.51
C ASN A 100 -6.95 11.14 21.87
N ALA A 101 -7.05 10.34 22.94
CA ALA A 101 -6.66 10.75 24.30
C ALA A 101 -5.13 10.70 24.54
N GLU A 102 -4.38 9.93 23.75
CA GLU A 102 -2.93 9.72 23.94
C GLU A 102 -2.12 10.06 22.66
N PRO A 103 -1.92 11.35 22.32
CA PRO A 103 -1.23 11.79 21.09
C PRO A 103 0.24 11.37 21.00
N PHE A 104 0.87 11.03 22.13
CA PHE A 104 2.33 10.92 22.26
C PHE A 104 2.90 9.54 21.93
N LEU A 105 2.06 8.51 21.78
CA LEU A 105 2.52 7.17 21.42
C LEU A 105 2.41 6.97 19.89
N LYS A 106 3.55 6.93 19.19
CA LYS A 106 3.68 6.53 17.76
C LYS A 106 2.90 5.25 17.38
N ARG A 107 2.57 4.40 18.37
CA ARG A 107 1.79 3.17 18.20
C ARG A 107 0.30 3.44 17.93
N GLY A 108 -0.30 4.48 18.50
CA GLY A 108 -1.73 4.79 18.37
C GLY A 108 -2.15 5.09 16.92
N ASP A 109 -1.33 5.88 16.21
CA ASP A 109 -1.56 6.20 14.80
C ASP A 109 -1.49 4.96 13.89
N LEU A 110 -0.58 4.03 14.17
CA LEU A 110 -0.48 2.76 13.43
C LEU A 110 -1.74 1.90 13.61
N PHE A 111 -2.21 1.74 14.86
CA PHE A 111 -3.41 0.95 15.16
C PHE A 111 -4.66 1.57 14.54
N ARG A 112 -4.81 2.89 14.63
CA ARG A 112 -5.85 3.66 13.95
C ARG A 112 -5.87 3.34 12.45
N LYS A 113 -4.72 3.49 11.78
CA LYS A 113 -4.59 3.20 10.34
C LYS A 113 -4.95 1.75 10.03
N LEU A 114 -4.37 0.78 10.74
CA LEU A 114 -4.67 -0.63 10.56
C LEU A 114 -6.17 -0.94 10.66
N TYR A 115 -6.84 -0.40 11.69
CA TYR A 115 -8.28 -0.55 11.89
C TYR A 115 -9.08 -0.08 10.67
N TYR A 116 -8.83 1.15 10.18
CA TYR A 116 -9.55 1.68 9.03
C TYR A 116 -9.22 0.99 7.71
N TYR A 117 -7.97 0.56 7.50
CA TYR A 117 -7.61 -0.20 6.30
C TYR A 117 -8.27 -1.59 6.29
N ILE A 118 -8.38 -2.26 7.44
CA ILE A 118 -9.11 -3.53 7.58
C ILE A 118 -10.61 -3.28 7.35
N LEU A 119 -11.18 -2.26 7.98
CA LEU A 119 -12.59 -1.92 7.84
C LEU A 119 -12.94 -1.58 6.38
N SER A 120 -12.09 -0.81 5.71
CA SER A 120 -12.20 -0.51 4.28
C SER A 120 -12.10 -1.78 3.44
N ALA A 121 -11.19 -2.70 3.75
CA ALA A 121 -11.06 -3.97 3.01
C ALA A 121 -12.31 -4.83 3.13
N LEU A 122 -12.88 -4.95 4.34
CA LEU A 122 -14.10 -5.70 4.58
C LEU A 122 -15.31 -5.07 3.87
N GLY A 123 -15.45 -3.75 3.96
CA GLY A 123 -16.48 -3.01 3.22
C GLY A 123 -16.36 -3.20 1.72
N LEU A 124 -15.12 -3.17 1.19
CA LEU A 124 -14.85 -3.38 -0.22
C LEU A 124 -15.24 -4.79 -0.66
N ILE A 125 -14.86 -5.83 0.08
CA ILE A 125 -15.25 -7.22 -0.20
C ILE A 125 -16.77 -7.36 -0.23
N ALA A 126 -17.46 -6.84 0.78
CA ALA A 126 -18.92 -6.85 0.82
C ALA A 126 -19.52 -6.10 -0.39
N THR A 127 -18.95 -4.96 -0.77
CA THR A 127 -19.39 -4.20 -1.96
C THR A 127 -19.22 -5.01 -3.24
N LEU A 128 -18.07 -5.68 -3.43
CA LEU A 128 -17.81 -6.53 -4.60
C LEU A 128 -18.78 -7.71 -4.67
N ILE A 129 -19.07 -8.37 -3.54
CA ILE A 129 -20.06 -9.45 -3.46
C ILE A 129 -21.46 -8.92 -3.81
N GLY A 130 -21.86 -7.78 -3.25
CA GLY A 130 -23.14 -7.15 -3.55
C GLY A 130 -23.28 -6.78 -5.03
N LEU A 131 -22.23 -6.21 -5.63
CA LEU A 131 -22.18 -5.91 -7.07
C LEU A 131 -22.29 -7.19 -7.91
N GLN A 132 -21.55 -8.24 -7.55
CA GLN A 132 -21.58 -9.54 -8.22
C GLN A 132 -23.01 -10.13 -8.24
N MET A 133 -23.68 -10.13 -7.09
CA MET A 133 -25.06 -10.61 -6.96
C MET A 133 -26.04 -9.74 -7.74
N LEU A 134 -25.86 -8.42 -7.71
CA LEU A 134 -26.72 -7.47 -8.42
C LEU A 134 -26.62 -7.66 -9.93
N PHE A 135 -25.40 -7.74 -10.49
CA PHE A 135 -25.22 -7.98 -11.92
C PHE A 135 -25.76 -9.33 -12.34
N ALA A 136 -25.52 -10.39 -11.57
CA ALA A 136 -26.10 -11.70 -11.83
C ALA A 136 -27.64 -11.64 -11.86
N PHE A 137 -28.26 -10.95 -10.89
CA PHE A 137 -29.70 -10.73 -10.88
C PHE A 137 -30.19 -9.97 -12.11
N ILE A 138 -29.51 -8.89 -12.52
CA ILE A 138 -29.90 -8.09 -13.69
C ILE A 138 -29.80 -8.92 -14.98
N ILE A 139 -28.74 -9.72 -15.13
CA ILE A 139 -28.55 -10.61 -16.29
C ILE A 139 -29.63 -11.68 -16.32
N ASP A 140 -29.88 -12.36 -15.20
CA ASP A 140 -30.94 -13.37 -15.08
C ASP A 140 -32.31 -12.76 -15.41
N LEU A 141 -32.60 -11.56 -14.90
CA LEU A 141 -33.86 -10.85 -15.16
C LEU A 141 -34.04 -10.47 -16.65
N SER A 142 -32.95 -10.10 -17.32
CA SER A 142 -33.00 -9.60 -18.70
C SER A 142 -33.11 -10.73 -19.74
N LEU A 143 -32.53 -11.90 -19.44
CA LEU A 143 -32.42 -13.01 -20.39
C LEU A 143 -33.38 -14.17 -20.09
N ARG A 144 -33.73 -14.40 -18.83
CA ARG A 144 -34.60 -15.51 -18.42
C ARG A 144 -36.05 -15.02 -18.32
N SER A 145 -37.01 -15.86 -18.67
CA SER A 145 -38.43 -15.43 -18.75
C SER A 145 -38.97 -14.94 -17.40
N THR A 146 -39.87 -13.94 -17.45
CA THR A 146 -40.50 -13.34 -16.28
C THR A 146 -41.41 -14.29 -15.50
N ALA A 147 -41.69 -15.49 -16.02
CA ALA A 147 -42.41 -16.54 -15.29
C ALA A 147 -41.63 -17.04 -14.05
N LEU A 148 -40.32 -16.76 -13.96
CA LEU A 148 -39.46 -17.07 -12.83
C LEU A 148 -39.45 -15.98 -11.73
N TRP A 149 -40.33 -14.97 -11.79
CA TRP A 149 -40.56 -14.00 -10.70
C TRP A 149 -41.20 -14.68 -9.45
N GLY A 150 -40.46 -15.60 -8.83
CA GLY A 150 -40.80 -16.28 -7.59
C GLY A 150 -39.91 -15.82 -6.42
N GLY A 151 -39.99 -16.54 -5.30
CA GLY A 151 -39.24 -16.22 -4.07
C GLY A 151 -37.72 -16.12 -4.25
N LEU A 152 -37.14 -16.96 -5.13
CA LEU A 152 -35.68 -17.03 -5.35
C LEU A 152 -35.08 -15.74 -5.93
N LEU A 153 -35.75 -15.06 -6.87
CA LEU A 153 -35.24 -13.80 -7.44
C LEU A 153 -35.33 -12.67 -6.40
N ARG A 154 -36.40 -12.63 -5.61
CA ARG A 154 -36.57 -11.65 -4.53
C ARG A 154 -35.49 -11.84 -3.45
N GLU A 155 -35.18 -13.08 -3.08
CA GLU A 155 -34.09 -13.39 -2.14
C GLU A 155 -32.73 -12.95 -2.66
N ARG A 156 -32.41 -13.22 -3.94
CA ARG A 156 -31.16 -12.78 -4.56
C ARG A 156 -31.02 -11.26 -4.60
N LEU A 157 -32.08 -10.55 -4.99
CA LEU A 157 -32.09 -9.09 -4.98
C LEU A 157 -31.94 -8.53 -3.57
N ALA A 158 -32.68 -9.08 -2.60
CA ALA A 158 -32.57 -8.66 -1.20
C ALA A 158 -31.16 -8.89 -0.64
N ALA A 159 -30.52 -10.02 -0.96
CA ALA A 159 -29.15 -10.30 -0.57
C ALA A 159 -28.14 -9.32 -1.21
N ALA A 160 -28.31 -9.03 -2.51
CA ALA A 160 -27.49 -8.05 -3.22
C ALA A 160 -27.59 -6.65 -2.58
N LEU A 161 -28.83 -6.18 -2.36
CA LEU A 161 -29.09 -4.88 -1.76
C LEU A 161 -28.60 -4.81 -0.32
N ALA A 162 -28.85 -5.83 0.51
CA ALA A 162 -28.35 -5.88 1.88
C ALA A 162 -26.82 -5.80 1.93
N SER A 163 -26.14 -6.56 1.05
CA SER A 163 -24.69 -6.54 0.95
C SER A 163 -24.14 -5.17 0.52
N LEU A 164 -24.79 -4.49 -0.43
CA LEU A 164 -24.41 -3.15 -0.88
C LEU A 164 -24.68 -2.06 0.15
N VAL A 165 -25.85 -2.09 0.80
CA VAL A 165 -26.25 -1.11 1.83
C VAL A 165 -25.31 -1.16 3.02
N VAL A 166 -24.75 -2.33 3.35
CA VAL A 166 -23.75 -2.46 4.42
C VAL A 166 -22.33 -2.20 3.89
N GLY A 167 -21.93 -2.84 2.80
CA GLY A 167 -20.56 -2.83 2.30
C GLY A 167 -20.11 -1.46 1.79
N LEU A 168 -20.94 -0.81 0.97
CA LEU A 168 -20.57 0.42 0.26
C LEU A 168 -20.33 1.59 1.23
N PRO A 169 -21.21 1.87 2.22
CA PRO A 169 -20.96 2.93 3.18
C PRO A 169 -19.74 2.67 4.07
N ILE A 170 -19.53 1.42 4.51
CA ILE A 170 -18.38 1.04 5.33
C ILE A 170 -17.09 1.26 4.54
N TRP A 171 -17.04 0.81 3.28
CA TRP A 171 -15.88 1.03 2.43
C TRP A 171 -15.61 2.52 2.23
N LEU A 172 -16.61 3.28 1.76
CA LEU A 172 -16.43 4.69 1.40
C LEU A 172 -16.06 5.54 2.62
N SER A 173 -16.67 5.31 3.78
CA SER A 173 -16.36 6.10 4.98
C SER A 173 -14.93 5.86 5.47
N ALA A 174 -14.53 4.60 5.65
CA ALA A 174 -13.18 4.25 6.08
C ALA A 174 -12.13 4.67 5.04
N TRP A 175 -12.43 4.51 3.75
CA TRP A 175 -11.54 4.86 2.67
C TRP A 175 -11.35 6.37 2.49
N LYS A 176 -12.43 7.16 2.57
CA LYS A 176 -12.34 8.63 2.51
C LYS A 176 -11.48 9.22 3.62
N LEU A 177 -11.59 8.66 4.83
CA LEU A 177 -10.75 9.09 5.94
C LEU A 177 -9.25 8.85 5.65
N MET A 178 -8.92 7.70 5.08
CA MET A 178 -7.52 7.39 4.70
C MET A 178 -7.02 8.21 3.50
N LEU A 179 -7.91 8.66 2.62
CA LEU A 179 -7.57 9.60 1.56
C LEU A 179 -7.28 11.01 2.11
N ALA A 180 -7.98 11.43 3.17
CA ALA A 180 -7.74 12.73 3.81
C ALA A 180 -6.32 12.84 4.38
N ASP A 181 -5.83 11.80 5.06
CA ASP A 181 -4.44 11.74 5.57
C ASP A 181 -3.38 11.96 4.48
N VAL A 182 -3.65 11.49 3.26
CA VAL A 182 -2.72 11.57 2.12
C VAL A 182 -2.84 12.92 1.39
N ALA A 183 -3.99 13.59 1.50
CA ALA A 183 -4.23 14.89 0.89
C ALA A 183 -3.56 16.04 1.66
N GLU A 184 -3.06 15.79 2.87
CA GLU A 184 -2.32 16.78 3.66
C GLU A 184 -1.06 17.26 2.92
N LYS A 185 -0.77 18.56 3.00
CA LYS A 185 0.39 19.17 2.33
C LYS A 185 1.68 18.95 3.14
N GLY A 186 2.82 18.94 2.44
CA GLY A 186 4.13 18.83 3.06
C GLY A 186 4.45 17.43 3.59
N GLU A 187 5.24 17.37 4.66
CA GLU A 187 5.78 16.12 5.20
C GLU A 187 4.73 15.18 5.77
N ALA A 188 3.64 15.70 6.33
CA ALA A 188 2.60 14.86 6.94
C ALA A 188 1.90 13.98 5.90
N GLY A 189 1.50 14.56 4.76
CA GLY A 189 0.97 13.80 3.64
C GLY A 189 2.00 12.86 3.00
N GLU A 190 3.28 13.25 2.95
CA GLU A 190 4.33 12.36 2.43
C GLU A 190 4.56 11.15 3.34
N ARG A 191 4.56 11.34 4.66
CA ARG A 191 4.59 10.23 5.63
C ARG A 191 3.39 9.31 5.45
N ALA A 192 2.20 9.85 5.21
CA ALA A 192 1.01 9.05 4.95
C ALA A 192 1.11 8.23 3.65
N ARG A 193 1.62 8.82 2.55
CA ARG A 193 1.86 8.11 1.26
C ARG A 193 2.92 7.02 1.37
N ARG A 194 3.96 7.25 2.19
CA ARG A 194 5.03 6.27 2.41
C ARG A 194 4.67 5.16 3.39
N SER A 195 3.52 5.27 4.08
CA SER A 195 3.02 4.29 5.03
C SER A 195 3.03 2.86 4.47
N LEU A 196 3.63 1.94 5.23
CA LEU A 196 3.64 0.52 4.89
C LEU A 196 2.22 -0.06 4.87
N VAL A 197 1.35 0.38 5.78
CA VAL A 197 -0.05 -0.10 5.88
C VAL A 197 -0.83 0.20 4.60
N ARG A 198 -0.71 1.44 4.09
CA ARG A 198 -1.36 1.85 2.83
C ARG A 198 -0.87 1.02 1.66
N LYS A 199 0.45 0.84 1.53
CA LYS A 199 1.04 0.05 0.45
C LYS A 199 0.56 -1.39 0.51
N THR A 200 0.56 -2.01 1.69
CA THR A 200 0.05 -3.38 1.89
C THR A 200 -1.41 -3.49 1.46
N TYR A 201 -2.28 -2.56 1.88
CA TYR A 201 -3.67 -2.52 1.44
C TYR A 201 -3.80 -2.42 -0.09
N LEU A 202 -3.10 -1.46 -0.72
CA LEU A 202 -3.15 -1.25 -2.17
C LEU A 202 -2.65 -2.47 -2.93
N TYR A 203 -1.58 -3.12 -2.47
CA TYR A 203 -1.07 -4.34 -3.12
C TYR A 203 -2.03 -5.52 -2.96
N ILE A 204 -2.66 -5.69 -1.80
CA ILE A 204 -3.68 -6.73 -1.60
C ILE A 204 -4.88 -6.46 -2.52
N ALA A 205 -5.37 -5.22 -2.58
CA ALA A 205 -6.49 -4.85 -3.46
C ALA A 205 -6.15 -5.09 -4.95
N LEU A 206 -4.94 -4.72 -5.39
CA LEU A 206 -4.46 -5.00 -6.74
C LEU A 206 -4.34 -6.51 -6.99
N PHE A 207 -3.79 -7.27 -6.04
CA PHE A 207 -3.64 -8.72 -6.16
C PHE A 207 -4.99 -9.42 -6.30
N VAL A 208 -5.97 -9.06 -5.46
CA VAL A 208 -7.34 -9.56 -5.55
C VAL A 208 -7.97 -9.16 -6.89
N GLY A 209 -7.77 -7.92 -7.34
CA GLY A 209 -8.24 -7.45 -8.64
C GLY A 209 -7.66 -8.24 -9.81
N VAL A 210 -6.35 -8.52 -9.80
CA VAL A 210 -5.68 -9.29 -10.85
C VAL A 210 -6.18 -10.73 -10.85
N ILE A 211 -6.24 -11.39 -9.69
CA ILE A 211 -6.74 -12.76 -9.59
C ILE A 211 -8.19 -12.84 -10.08
N GLY A 212 -9.05 -11.92 -9.63
CA GLY A 212 -10.44 -11.86 -10.07
C GLY A 212 -10.55 -11.70 -11.59
N ALA A 213 -9.83 -10.74 -12.16
CA ALA A 213 -9.80 -10.53 -13.60
C ALA A 213 -9.25 -11.75 -14.37
N MET A 214 -8.21 -12.41 -13.86
CA MET A 214 -7.62 -13.61 -14.46
C MET A 214 -8.61 -14.79 -14.46
N ILE A 215 -9.29 -15.04 -13.33
CA ILE A 215 -10.29 -16.10 -13.22
C ILE A 215 -11.43 -15.84 -14.21
N SER A 216 -11.97 -14.63 -14.21
CA SER A 216 -13.09 -14.25 -15.09
C SER A 216 -12.70 -14.28 -16.56
N SER A 217 -11.50 -13.82 -16.91
CA SER A 217 -10.99 -13.91 -18.28
C SER A 217 -10.76 -15.35 -18.70
N GLY A 218 -10.22 -16.20 -17.82
CA GLY A 218 -10.00 -17.62 -18.09
C GLY A 218 -11.31 -18.36 -18.32
N TYR A 219 -12.31 -18.09 -17.48
CA TYR A 219 -13.65 -18.64 -17.63
C TYR A 219 -14.34 -18.16 -18.92
N ALA A 220 -14.25 -16.86 -19.24
CA ALA A 220 -14.76 -16.31 -20.50
C ALA A 220 -14.14 -17.01 -21.73
N SER A 221 -12.81 -17.15 -21.75
CA SER A 221 -12.10 -17.85 -22.82
C SER A 221 -12.52 -19.31 -22.93
N PHE A 222 -12.67 -20.00 -21.79
CA PHE A 222 -13.12 -21.40 -21.76
C PHE A 222 -14.50 -21.56 -22.41
N ILE A 223 -15.46 -20.70 -22.06
CA ILE A 223 -16.81 -20.72 -22.65
C ILE A 223 -16.76 -20.44 -24.16
N LEU A 224 -15.99 -19.43 -24.58
CA LEU A 224 -15.86 -19.08 -26.00
C LEU A 224 -15.26 -20.23 -26.81
N PHE A 225 -14.25 -20.93 -26.27
CA PHE A 225 -13.68 -22.10 -26.93
C PHE A 225 -14.65 -23.27 -26.99
N LYS A 226 -15.43 -23.53 -25.94
CA LYS A 226 -16.49 -24.54 -25.99
C LYS A 226 -17.51 -24.25 -27.08
N ALA A 227 -17.97 -23.00 -27.17
CA ALA A 227 -18.89 -22.58 -28.22
C ALA A 227 -18.28 -22.74 -29.62
N LEU A 228 -17.00 -22.37 -29.80
CA LEU A 228 -16.27 -22.52 -31.06
C LEU A 228 -16.12 -23.98 -31.49
N LEU A 229 -15.94 -24.90 -30.54
CA LEU A 229 -15.87 -26.35 -30.78
C LEU A 229 -17.25 -27.00 -31.04
N GLY A 230 -18.32 -26.19 -31.15
CA GLY A 230 -19.68 -26.65 -31.42
C GLY A 230 -20.46 -27.08 -30.18
N GLN A 231 -19.90 -26.93 -28.97
CA GLN A 231 -20.59 -27.20 -27.71
C GLN A 231 -21.29 -25.93 -27.20
N VAL A 232 -22.37 -25.53 -27.87
CA VAL A 232 -23.15 -24.34 -27.48
C VAL A 232 -24.10 -24.70 -26.35
N GLU A 233 -23.85 -24.12 -25.18
CA GLU A 233 -24.76 -24.23 -24.03
C GLU A 233 -25.99 -23.33 -24.21
N PRO A 234 -27.18 -23.75 -23.75
CA PRO A 234 -28.40 -22.94 -23.87
C PRO A 234 -28.30 -21.54 -23.25
N ASP A 235 -27.48 -21.39 -22.20
CA ASP A 235 -27.31 -20.15 -21.44
C ASP A 235 -26.05 -19.36 -21.84
N LEU A 236 -25.45 -19.63 -23.01
CA LEU A 236 -24.18 -19.04 -23.46
C LEU A 236 -24.11 -17.51 -23.27
N LEU A 237 -25.16 -16.80 -23.69
CA LEU A 237 -25.23 -15.33 -23.60
C LEU A 237 -25.17 -14.87 -22.13
N ALA A 238 -25.90 -15.53 -21.23
CA ALA A 238 -25.91 -15.22 -19.80
C ALA A 238 -24.54 -15.47 -19.17
N GLU A 239 -23.86 -16.56 -19.55
CA GLU A 239 -22.52 -16.87 -19.06
C GLU A 239 -21.46 -15.87 -19.53
N VAL A 240 -21.53 -15.46 -20.80
CA VAL A 240 -20.65 -14.42 -21.36
C VAL A 240 -20.88 -13.08 -20.66
N LEU A 241 -22.13 -12.64 -20.50
CA LEU A 241 -22.44 -11.40 -19.78
C LEU A 241 -22.02 -11.46 -18.31
N THR A 242 -22.17 -12.62 -17.67
CA THR A 242 -21.71 -12.82 -16.29
C THR A 242 -20.19 -12.66 -16.20
N SER A 243 -19.45 -13.26 -17.12
CA SER A 243 -17.99 -13.14 -17.19
C SER A 243 -17.54 -11.70 -17.47
N LEU A 244 -18.22 -11.01 -18.40
CA LEU A 244 -17.97 -9.60 -18.69
C LEU A 244 -18.27 -8.69 -17.50
N SER A 245 -19.35 -8.95 -16.75
CA SER A 245 -19.68 -8.19 -15.54
C SER A 245 -18.60 -8.33 -14.47
N GLN A 246 -18.02 -9.53 -14.30
CA GLN A 246 -16.91 -9.75 -13.39
C GLN A 246 -15.64 -9.01 -13.82
N LEU A 247 -15.33 -9.06 -15.13
CA LEU A 247 -14.21 -8.30 -15.70
C LEU A 247 -14.39 -6.80 -15.50
N LEU A 248 -15.62 -6.29 -15.60
CA LEU A 248 -15.92 -4.89 -15.35
C LEU A 248 -15.72 -4.53 -13.87
N ILE A 249 -16.18 -5.36 -12.93
CA ILE A 249 -16.00 -5.14 -11.49
C ILE A 249 -14.51 -5.13 -11.12
N PHE A 250 -13.77 -6.17 -11.50
CA PHE A 250 -12.34 -6.28 -11.17
C PHE A 250 -11.48 -5.29 -11.96
N GLY A 251 -11.84 -5.00 -13.21
CA GLY A 251 -11.23 -3.95 -14.02
C GLY A 251 -11.38 -2.58 -13.38
N GLY A 252 -12.59 -2.24 -12.89
CA GLY A 252 -12.84 -1.01 -12.15
C GLY A 252 -12.05 -0.93 -10.85
N LEU A 253 -12.00 -2.03 -10.09
CA LEU A 253 -11.19 -2.15 -8.88
C LEU A 253 -9.70 -1.87 -9.15
N LEU A 254 -9.16 -2.49 -10.19
CA LEU A 254 -7.76 -2.32 -10.62
C LEU A 254 -7.50 -0.89 -11.08
N ALA A 255 -8.34 -0.34 -11.97
CA ALA A 255 -8.19 1.00 -12.50
C ALA A 255 -8.14 2.04 -11.38
N TYR A 256 -9.06 1.93 -10.41
CA TYR A 256 -9.14 2.82 -9.26
C TYR A 256 -7.87 2.76 -8.39
N HIS A 257 -7.52 1.57 -7.88
CA HIS A 257 -6.40 1.43 -6.94
C HIS A 257 -5.03 1.62 -7.61
N LEU A 258 -4.90 1.27 -8.90
CA LEU A 258 -3.67 1.50 -9.66
C LEU A 258 -3.47 3.00 -9.95
N SER A 259 -4.54 3.73 -10.25
CA SER A 259 -4.50 5.19 -10.42
C SER A 259 -3.98 5.88 -9.16
N LEU A 260 -4.48 5.46 -7.99
CA LEU A 260 -4.02 5.95 -6.69
C LEU A 260 -2.55 5.65 -6.44
N LEU A 261 -2.10 4.41 -6.68
CA LEU A 261 -0.69 4.05 -6.53
C LEU A 261 0.23 4.86 -7.46
N ARG A 262 -0.22 5.13 -8.69
CA ARG A 262 0.51 5.98 -9.64
C ARG A 262 0.53 7.43 -9.18
N SER A 263 -0.57 7.95 -8.64
CA SER A 263 -0.66 9.30 -8.09
C SER A 263 0.29 9.48 -6.90
N ASP A 264 0.31 8.51 -5.97
CA ASP A 264 1.19 8.53 -4.80
C ASP A 264 2.66 8.60 -5.21
N LYS A 265 3.07 7.81 -6.22
CA LYS A 265 4.43 7.85 -6.79
C LYS A 265 4.77 9.20 -7.41
N LYS A 266 3.87 9.77 -8.20
CA LYS A 266 4.06 11.09 -8.83
C LYS A 266 4.20 12.20 -7.79
N MET A 267 3.39 12.17 -6.74
CA MET A 267 3.41 13.18 -5.68
C MET A 267 4.68 13.07 -4.83
N ALA A 268 5.11 11.86 -4.49
CA ALA A 268 6.38 11.65 -3.79
C ALA A 268 7.58 12.14 -4.60
N GLN A 269 7.58 11.94 -5.92
CA GLN A 269 8.63 12.44 -6.80
C GLN A 269 8.66 13.98 -6.85
N ARG A 270 7.49 14.63 -6.89
CA ARG A 270 7.40 16.10 -6.82
C ARG A 270 7.92 16.63 -5.50
N PHE A 271 7.50 16.03 -4.38
CA PHE A 271 7.97 16.44 -3.06
C PHE A 271 9.50 16.34 -2.93
N LEU A 272 10.10 15.24 -3.41
CA LEU A 272 11.56 15.12 -3.45
C LEU A 272 12.22 16.14 -4.39
N SER A 273 11.61 16.41 -5.55
CA SER A 273 12.08 17.42 -6.48
C SER A 273 12.11 18.81 -5.84
N ASP A 274 11.06 19.16 -5.08
CA ASP A 274 10.93 20.44 -4.39
C ASP A 274 11.97 20.58 -3.26
N LEU A 275 12.26 19.47 -2.54
CA LEU A 275 13.33 19.43 -1.55
C LEU A 275 14.71 19.63 -2.19
N HIS A 276 14.98 18.96 -3.31
CA HIS A 276 16.25 19.14 -4.04
C HIS A 276 16.41 20.58 -4.57
N ALA A 277 15.33 21.20 -5.06
CA ALA A 277 15.36 22.59 -5.52
C ALA A 277 15.76 23.58 -4.43
N GLN A 278 15.48 23.26 -3.16
CA GLN A 278 15.83 24.07 -2.00
C GLN A 278 17.22 23.77 -1.44
N PHE A 279 18.00 22.90 -2.07
CA PHE A 279 19.31 22.47 -1.59
C PHE A 279 20.42 22.75 -2.61
N PRO A 280 20.85 24.02 -2.77
CA PRO A 280 21.90 24.38 -3.73
C PRO A 280 23.24 23.74 -3.35
N VAL A 281 23.93 23.18 -4.34
CA VAL A 281 25.20 22.47 -4.19
C VAL A 281 26.27 23.12 -5.07
N LEU A 282 27.43 23.35 -4.48
CA LEU A 282 28.62 23.86 -5.18
C LEU A 282 29.62 22.72 -5.41
N ILE A 283 30.15 22.58 -6.61
CA ILE A 283 31.27 21.68 -6.92
C ILE A 283 32.52 22.53 -7.13
N LEU A 284 33.55 22.27 -6.32
CA LEU A 284 34.88 22.81 -6.59
C LEU A 284 35.58 21.95 -7.65
N THR A 285 36.27 22.60 -8.58
CA THR A 285 37.02 21.93 -9.62
C THR A 285 38.33 22.64 -9.92
N THR A 286 39.21 21.97 -10.65
CA THR A 286 40.37 22.54 -11.32
C THR A 286 40.02 22.71 -12.80
N GLN A 287 40.63 23.67 -13.50
CA GLN A 287 40.24 24.00 -14.89
C GLN A 287 40.29 22.79 -15.86
N ASN A 288 41.12 21.78 -15.57
CA ASN A 288 41.28 20.57 -16.38
C ASN A 288 40.64 19.31 -15.74
N GLY A 289 39.84 19.47 -14.69
CA GLY A 289 39.27 18.37 -13.93
C GLY A 289 38.15 17.62 -14.67
N ALA A 290 38.44 16.44 -15.22
CA ALA A 290 37.43 15.54 -15.80
C ALA A 290 36.34 15.09 -14.81
N PHE A 291 36.54 15.32 -13.51
CA PHE A 291 35.58 15.01 -12.46
C PHE A 291 34.33 15.90 -12.54
N ALA A 292 34.46 17.21 -12.76
CA ALA A 292 33.32 18.12 -12.68
C ALA A 292 32.28 17.86 -13.78
N SER A 293 32.72 17.64 -15.02
CA SER A 293 31.82 17.31 -16.14
C SER A 293 31.07 15.99 -15.92
N GLN A 294 31.74 14.96 -15.38
CA GLN A 294 31.12 13.69 -15.03
C GLN A 294 30.15 13.82 -13.85
N ALA A 295 30.52 14.61 -12.84
CA ALA A 295 29.68 14.88 -11.68
C ALA A 295 28.40 15.61 -12.12
N VAL A 296 28.52 16.73 -12.84
CA VAL A 296 27.37 17.50 -13.36
C VAL A 296 26.43 16.62 -14.17
N THR A 297 26.96 15.84 -15.12
CA THR A 297 26.15 14.94 -15.96
C THR A 297 25.38 13.91 -15.12
N THR A 298 26.02 13.34 -14.09
CA THR A 298 25.39 12.33 -13.23
C THR A 298 24.37 12.95 -12.29
N PHE A 299 24.68 14.11 -11.70
CA PHE A 299 23.78 14.85 -10.82
C PHE A 299 22.55 15.34 -11.58
N GLN A 300 22.70 15.88 -12.78
CA GLN A 300 21.56 16.27 -13.62
C GLN A 300 20.70 15.07 -14.03
N ARG A 301 21.29 13.89 -14.22
CA ARG A 301 20.55 12.66 -14.56
C ARG A 301 19.76 12.10 -13.38
N GLU A 302 20.35 12.08 -12.19
CA GLU A 302 19.73 11.45 -11.00
C GLU A 302 18.91 12.45 -10.16
N MET A 303 19.25 13.74 -10.18
CA MET A 303 18.63 14.83 -9.42
C MET A 303 18.50 16.10 -10.29
N PRO A 304 17.64 16.09 -11.31
CA PRO A 304 17.54 17.18 -12.30
C PRO A 304 17.11 18.53 -11.72
N SER A 305 16.41 18.53 -10.57
CA SER A 305 15.94 19.75 -9.91
C SER A 305 16.95 20.33 -8.90
N LEU A 306 18.12 19.71 -8.73
CA LEU A 306 19.14 20.18 -7.80
C LEU A 306 19.90 21.38 -8.40
N PRO A 307 19.90 22.56 -7.77
CA PRO A 307 20.69 23.70 -8.24
C PRO A 307 22.18 23.37 -8.04
N LEU A 308 22.90 23.24 -9.15
CA LEU A 308 24.31 22.85 -9.14
C LEU A 308 25.16 23.96 -9.77
N ALA A 309 26.08 24.50 -8.99
CA ALA A 309 27.10 25.43 -9.46
C ALA A 309 28.47 24.75 -9.50
N VAL A 310 29.30 25.10 -10.48
CA VAL A 310 30.68 24.62 -10.58
C VAL A 310 31.61 25.82 -10.51
N HIS A 311 32.61 25.76 -9.63
CA HIS A 311 33.59 26.83 -9.46
C HIS A 311 35.02 26.29 -9.60
N ALA A 312 35.79 26.91 -10.48
CA ALA A 312 37.21 26.60 -10.66
C ALA A 312 38.05 27.35 -9.62
N ILE A 313 38.85 26.63 -8.83
CA ILE A 313 39.64 27.22 -7.74
C ILE A 313 40.70 28.22 -8.22
N GLU A 314 41.08 28.14 -9.49
CA GLU A 314 42.02 29.04 -10.16
C GLU A 314 41.40 30.43 -10.41
N ASN A 315 40.07 30.53 -10.44
CA ASN A 315 39.35 31.79 -10.62
C ASN A 315 39.20 32.56 -9.29
N GLY A 316 39.80 32.08 -8.21
CA GLY A 316 39.71 32.68 -6.88
C GLY A 316 38.65 32.03 -5.99
N VAL A 317 38.14 32.79 -5.03
CA VAL A 317 37.15 32.33 -4.05
C VAL A 317 35.74 32.38 -4.68
N PRO A 318 34.82 31.44 -4.37
CA PRO A 318 33.45 31.49 -4.87
C PRO A 318 32.76 32.81 -4.45
N ASP A 319 32.02 33.41 -5.38
CA ASP A 319 31.26 34.64 -5.14
C ASP A 319 30.17 34.45 -4.07
N GLU A 320 29.58 35.55 -3.60
CA GLU A 320 28.58 35.57 -2.53
C GLU A 320 27.36 34.67 -2.85
N THR A 321 26.94 34.62 -4.12
CA THR A 321 25.84 33.76 -4.59
C THR A 321 26.17 32.27 -4.52
N MET A 322 27.41 31.88 -4.85
CA MET A 322 27.86 30.49 -4.75
C MET A 322 28.14 30.09 -3.30
N SER A 323 28.52 31.05 -2.46
CA SER A 323 28.74 30.87 -1.03
C SER A 323 27.43 30.62 -0.25
N GLN A 324 26.26 30.90 -0.84
CA GLN A 324 24.94 30.51 -0.30
C GLN A 324 24.61 29.02 -0.52
N ALA A 325 25.49 28.24 -1.16
CA ALA A 325 25.31 26.80 -1.29
C ALA A 325 25.17 26.13 0.09
N ARG A 326 24.28 25.15 0.20
CA ARG A 326 24.08 24.37 1.43
C ARG A 326 25.07 23.23 1.58
N ALA A 327 25.67 22.83 0.46
CA ALA A 327 26.73 21.84 0.45
C ALA A 327 27.80 22.18 -0.60
N VAL A 328 29.06 21.88 -0.28
CA VAL A 328 30.17 21.95 -1.22
C VAL A 328 30.79 20.57 -1.42
N ILE A 329 30.95 20.17 -2.67
CA ILE A 329 31.60 18.93 -3.09
C ILE A 329 33.04 19.26 -3.47
N ILE A 330 33.98 18.59 -2.81
CA ILE A 330 35.41 18.85 -2.93
C ILE A 330 36.11 17.59 -3.45
N PRO A 331 36.71 17.64 -4.65
CA PRO A 331 37.58 16.59 -5.16
C PRO A 331 38.79 16.37 -4.25
N GLY A 332 39.25 15.12 -4.15
CA GLY A 332 40.37 14.69 -3.34
C GLY A 332 41.69 15.36 -3.70
N ASP A 333 41.90 15.74 -4.97
CA ASP A 333 43.03 16.55 -5.43
C ASP A 333 43.03 17.95 -4.79
N ILE A 334 41.86 18.58 -4.64
CA ILE A 334 41.69 19.87 -3.97
C ILE A 334 41.77 19.73 -2.44
N VAL A 335 41.30 18.61 -1.89
CA VAL A 335 41.45 18.31 -0.45
C VAL A 335 42.91 18.10 -0.07
N ALA A 336 43.67 17.44 -0.93
CA ALA A 336 45.08 17.13 -0.70
C ALA A 336 45.97 18.37 -0.75
N GLU A 337 45.74 19.27 -1.71
CA GLU A 337 46.55 20.48 -1.92
C GLU A 337 45.65 21.74 -2.12
N PRO A 338 44.97 22.22 -1.06
CA PRO A 338 44.13 23.41 -1.17
C PRO A 338 45.00 24.68 -1.17
N ASN A 339 44.70 25.61 -2.09
CA ASN A 339 45.27 26.96 -2.04
C ASN A 339 44.80 27.72 -0.78
N ASP A 340 45.57 28.72 -0.34
CA ASP A 340 45.30 29.40 0.94
C ASP A 340 43.95 30.14 0.96
N ALA A 341 43.54 30.71 -0.17
CA ALA A 341 42.27 31.40 -0.31
C ALA A 341 41.05 30.46 -0.13
N ILE A 342 41.05 29.31 -0.80
CA ILE A 342 40.01 28.28 -0.68
C ILE A 342 40.05 27.63 0.70
N ARG A 343 41.23 27.45 1.30
CA ARG A 343 41.35 26.92 2.67
C ARG A 343 40.66 27.83 3.69
N VAL A 344 40.88 29.14 3.60
CA VAL A 344 40.24 30.13 4.48
C VAL A 344 38.74 30.20 4.21
N TRP A 345 38.32 30.21 2.94
CA TRP A 345 36.89 30.19 2.59
C TRP A 345 36.19 28.93 3.10
N LEU A 346 36.78 27.75 2.87
CA LEU A 346 36.25 26.48 3.36
C LEU A 346 36.10 26.50 4.88
N LYS A 347 37.03 27.11 5.62
CA LYS A 347 36.92 27.22 7.08
C LYS A 347 35.67 27.98 7.51
N ASN A 348 35.32 29.04 6.79
CA ASN A 348 34.19 29.94 7.08
C ASN A 348 32.87 29.50 6.43
N PHE A 349 32.89 28.50 5.54
CA PHE A 349 31.68 27.96 4.93
C PHE A 349 30.80 27.26 5.98
N SER A 350 29.55 27.72 6.11
CA SER A 350 28.58 27.24 7.10
C SER A 350 27.81 25.98 6.67
N GLY A 351 27.86 25.61 5.39
CA GLY A 351 27.20 24.43 4.85
C GLY A 351 27.99 23.13 5.01
N GLN A 352 27.45 22.05 4.44
CA GLN A 352 28.04 20.71 4.50
C GLN A 352 29.23 20.56 3.54
N ARG A 353 30.33 19.98 4.00
CA ARG A 353 31.55 19.78 3.20
C ARG A 353 31.69 18.30 2.84
N LEU A 354 31.59 17.97 1.56
CA LEU A 354 31.62 16.59 1.06
C LEU A 354 32.90 16.37 0.25
N ALA A 355 33.89 15.69 0.85
CA ALA A 355 35.09 15.27 0.15
C ALA A 355 34.84 13.98 -0.65
N ILE A 356 35.20 13.98 -1.93
CA ILE A 356 35.15 12.79 -2.78
C ILE A 356 36.58 12.33 -3.06
N PRO A 357 36.95 11.06 -2.77
CA PRO A 357 38.31 10.57 -2.92
C PRO A 357 38.69 10.37 -4.40
N THR A 358 38.92 11.47 -5.13
CA THR A 358 39.58 11.45 -6.45
C THR A 358 41.09 11.21 -6.28
N SER A 359 41.76 10.83 -7.38
CA SER A 359 43.20 10.57 -7.36
C SER A 359 43.96 11.85 -7.00
N ALA A 360 44.80 11.77 -5.96
CA ALA A 360 45.60 12.88 -5.47
C ALA A 360 47.04 12.40 -5.24
N LYS A 361 48.02 13.25 -5.57
CA LYS A 361 49.44 12.92 -5.48
C LYS A 361 49.81 12.66 -4.01
N ASN A 362 50.50 11.56 -3.72
CA ASN A 362 50.95 11.17 -2.36
C ASN A 362 49.83 10.94 -1.31
N TRP A 363 48.56 10.84 -1.74
CA TRP A 363 47.44 10.53 -0.87
C TRP A 363 46.87 9.15 -1.19
N HIS A 364 46.76 8.30 -0.16
CA HIS A 364 46.14 6.99 -0.28
C HIS A 364 44.82 6.96 0.51
N TRP A 365 43.69 6.90 -0.20
CA TRP A 365 42.38 6.81 0.45
C TRP A 365 42.13 5.39 0.95
N LEU A 366 41.99 5.22 2.26
CA LEU A 366 41.73 3.92 2.92
C LEU A 366 40.39 3.29 2.51
N PHE A 367 39.41 4.10 2.09
CA PHE A 367 38.14 3.66 1.53
C PHE A 367 37.81 4.44 0.26
N GLY A 368 37.47 3.75 -0.82
CA GLY A 368 37.06 4.40 -2.06
C GLY A 368 38.21 5.01 -2.88
N SER A 369 39.45 4.55 -2.76
CA SER A 369 40.41 4.69 -3.86
C SER A 369 40.16 3.57 -4.89
N GLY A 370 40.15 3.88 -6.18
CA GLY A 370 40.22 2.86 -7.26
C GLY A 370 38.91 2.27 -7.80
N ARG A 371 37.72 2.76 -7.42
CA ARG A 371 36.46 2.43 -8.14
C ARG A 371 36.17 3.52 -9.19
N GLY A 372 35.70 3.15 -10.38
CA GLY A 372 35.44 4.13 -11.45
C GLY A 372 34.59 5.31 -10.96
N HIS A 373 34.93 6.54 -11.39
CA HIS A 373 34.34 7.81 -10.93
C HIS A 373 32.80 7.76 -10.79
N LEU A 374 32.14 7.05 -11.71
CA LEU A 374 30.69 6.83 -11.76
C LEU A 374 30.09 6.13 -10.52
N ALA A 375 30.81 5.17 -9.93
CA ALA A 375 30.35 4.46 -8.73
C ALA A 375 30.44 5.33 -7.46
N MET A 376 31.40 6.25 -7.40
CA MET A 376 31.55 7.19 -6.29
C MET A 376 30.53 8.31 -6.38
N ILE A 377 30.32 8.87 -7.57
CA ILE A 377 29.30 9.90 -7.78
C ILE A 377 27.92 9.38 -7.39
N LYS A 378 27.55 8.15 -7.79
CA LYS A 378 26.29 7.51 -7.35
C LYS A 378 26.16 7.34 -5.83
N ARG A 379 27.28 7.17 -5.12
CA ARG A 379 27.27 7.05 -3.66
C ARG A 379 27.14 8.43 -2.99
N THR A 380 27.81 9.44 -3.53
CA THR A 380 27.63 10.84 -3.11
C THR A 380 26.19 11.30 -3.33
N VAL A 381 25.57 10.95 -4.46
CA VAL A 381 24.14 11.18 -4.73
C VAL A 381 23.27 10.57 -3.62
N LYS A 382 23.52 9.32 -3.23
CA LYS A 382 22.80 8.67 -2.12
C LYS A 382 23.02 9.36 -0.76
N ILE A 383 24.23 9.86 -0.50
CA ILE A 383 24.56 10.57 0.74
C ILE A 383 23.88 11.95 0.75
N LEU A 384 23.89 12.68 -0.36
CA LEU A 384 23.18 13.96 -0.50
C LEU A 384 21.66 13.80 -0.38
N TYR A 385 21.11 12.73 -0.94
CA TYR A 385 19.70 12.36 -0.76
C TYR A 385 19.37 12.15 0.72
N PHE A 386 20.27 11.52 1.49
CA PHE A 386 20.11 11.34 2.93
C PHE A 386 20.18 12.68 3.69
N PHE A 387 21.11 13.58 3.32
CA PHE A 387 21.20 14.91 3.92
C PHE A 387 20.02 15.82 3.58
N GLY A 388 19.46 15.76 2.37
CA GLY A 388 18.24 16.48 2.01
C GLY A 388 17.03 16.03 2.85
N VAL A 389 16.94 14.74 3.17
CA VAL A 389 15.94 14.20 4.10
C VAL A 389 16.20 14.66 5.54
N LEU A 390 17.46 14.72 5.97
CA LEU A 390 17.84 15.19 7.31
C LEU A 390 17.52 16.68 7.50
N PHE A 391 17.78 17.49 6.46
CA PHE A 391 17.44 18.90 6.43
C PHE A 391 15.92 19.14 6.56
N SER A 392 15.10 18.26 5.98
CA SER A 392 13.63 18.30 6.14
C SER A 392 13.24 18.12 7.61
N ILE A 393 13.88 17.18 8.30
CA ILE A 393 13.68 16.92 9.73
C ILE A 393 14.11 18.13 10.58
N GLU A 394 15.26 18.74 10.30
CA GLU A 394 15.71 19.96 10.99
C GLU A 394 14.77 21.15 10.75
N LEU A 395 14.26 21.30 9.53
CA LEU A 395 13.28 22.34 9.20
C LEU A 395 11.97 22.12 9.97
N LEU A 396 11.54 20.86 10.15
CA LEU A 396 10.39 20.52 10.98
C LEU A 396 10.63 20.84 12.46
N PHE A 397 11.83 20.56 12.99
CA PHE A 397 12.19 20.97 14.37
C PHE A 397 12.24 22.48 14.54
N SER A 398 12.78 23.22 13.55
CA SER A 398 12.83 24.68 13.57
C SER A 398 11.43 25.30 13.46
N LEU A 399 10.56 24.73 12.62
CA LEU A 399 9.17 25.16 12.49
C LEU A 399 8.35 24.89 13.76
N VAL A 400 8.56 23.74 14.42
CA VAL A 400 7.94 23.41 15.71
C VAL A 400 8.48 24.32 16.81
N SER A 401 9.78 24.64 16.82
CA SER A 401 10.38 25.58 17.77
C SER A 401 9.87 27.01 17.58
N PHE A 402 9.66 27.43 16.34
CA PHE A 402 9.10 28.74 15.98
C PHE A 402 7.61 28.85 16.33
N LEU A 403 6.82 27.79 16.07
CA LEU A 403 5.43 27.71 16.51
C LEU A 403 5.31 27.69 18.04
N MET A 404 6.24 27.05 18.74
CA MET A 404 6.32 27.10 20.20
C MET A 404 6.64 28.53 20.67
N SER A 405 7.62 29.24 20.08
CA SER A 405 7.91 30.62 20.52
C SER A 405 6.73 31.56 20.29
N LEU A 406 5.98 31.40 19.20
CA LEU A 406 4.74 32.16 18.92
C LEU A 406 3.56 31.88 19.87
N ILE A 407 3.62 30.79 20.63
CA ILE A 407 2.60 30.41 21.63
C ILE A 407 3.04 30.82 23.04
N PHE A 408 4.36 30.97 23.27
CA PHE A 408 4.96 31.24 24.57
C PHE A 408 5.54 32.65 24.73
N ASP A 409 5.58 33.45 23.66
CA ASP A 409 5.71 34.92 23.65
C ASP A 409 4.36 35.57 23.31
#